data_AF-C4WXF6-F1
#
_entry.id   AF-C4WXF6-F1
#
_cell.length_a   1.000
_cell.length_b   1.000
_cell.length_c   1.000
_cell.angle_alpha   90.00
_cell.angle_beta   90.00
_cell.angle_gamma   90.00
#
_symmetry.space_group_name_H-M   'P 1'
#
loop_
_entity.id
_entity.type
_entity.pdbx_description
1 polymer ?
#
loop_
_entity_poly.entity_id
_entity_poly.type
_entity_poly.pdbx_seq_one_letter_code
_entity_poly.pdbx_strand_id
1 'polypeptide(L)'
;MTNYRRRNCGHVVNDTINRWPQDEIGILDGNCSFNVGYLGCVEVSEPTNSKICRESFAKLYQEYKTGISHPNSAILWITGYELRIVEKKSKNLILAQTIENVIFCASTADNTDQLFYTSRDSRNNRWLCYLIIVTDFSSDRLCRAVGFAFKVCLRRKTIREGSATNTTTSTRSIG
;
A
#
# COMPACT_ATOMS: atom_id res chain seq x y z
N MET A 1 6.82 45.67 5.65
CA MET A 1 6.27 44.42 6.23
C MET A 1 5.15 43.94 5.33
N THR A 2 5.46 43.10 4.35
CA THR A 2 4.54 42.74 3.26
C THR A 2 3.81 41.46 3.64
N ASN A 3 2.50 41.57 3.86
CA ASN A 3 1.62 40.46 4.24
C ASN A 3 1.50 39.45 3.09
N TYR A 4 2.11 38.27 3.26
CA TYR A 4 1.97 37.14 2.34
C TYR A 4 0.62 36.44 2.60
N ARG A 5 -0.42 36.84 1.87
CA ARG A 5 -1.72 36.16 1.85
C ARG A 5 -1.49 34.78 1.22
N ARG A 6 -1.39 33.73 2.05
CA ARG A 6 -1.35 32.33 1.59
C ARG A 6 -2.58 32.08 0.72
N ARG A 7 -2.36 31.97 -0.59
CA ARG A 7 -3.36 31.47 -1.52
C ARG A 7 -3.62 30.01 -1.16
N ASN A 8 -4.82 29.75 -0.67
CA ASN A 8 -5.35 28.41 -0.50
C ASN A 8 -5.51 27.82 -1.91
N CYS A 9 -4.51 27.08 -2.42
CA CYS A 9 -4.70 26.33 -3.65
C CYS A 9 -5.54 25.11 -3.30
N GLY A 10 -6.85 25.25 -3.50
CA GLY A 10 -7.73 24.09 -3.63
C GLY A 10 -7.13 23.20 -4.71
N HIS A 11 -6.71 22.00 -4.32
CA HIS A 11 -6.11 21.03 -5.20
C HIS A 11 -7.20 20.56 -6.16
N VAL A 12 -7.30 21.19 -7.33
CA VAL A 12 -8.16 20.73 -8.42
C VAL A 12 -7.55 19.41 -8.91
N VAL A 13 -8.09 18.29 -8.45
CA VAL A 13 -7.64 16.96 -8.86
C VAL A 13 -8.22 16.71 -10.27
N ASN A 14 -7.48 17.09 -11.30
CA ASN A 14 -7.73 16.60 -12.66
C ASN A 14 -7.22 15.16 -12.75
N ASP A 15 -8.14 14.20 -12.90
CA ASP A 15 -7.89 12.77 -13.13
C ASP A 15 -7.46 12.44 -14.57
N THR A 16 -7.37 13.44 -15.46
CA THR A 16 -7.02 13.27 -16.88
C THR A 16 -5.51 13.22 -17.17
N ILE A 17 -4.66 13.54 -16.18
CA ILE A 17 -3.21 13.52 -16.31
C ILE A 17 -2.68 12.22 -15.69
N ASN A 18 -1.95 11.43 -16.46
CA ASN A 18 -1.28 10.23 -15.95
C ASN A 18 -0.21 10.63 -14.90
N ARG A 19 -0.54 10.48 -13.61
CA ARG A 19 0.33 10.83 -12.47
C ARG A 19 1.31 9.74 -12.06
N TRP A 20 1.36 8.62 -12.80
CA TRP A 20 2.11 7.44 -12.35
C TRP A 20 3.62 7.69 -12.25
N PRO A 21 4.28 8.39 -13.19
CA PRO A 21 5.71 8.68 -13.04
C PRO A 21 6.03 9.47 -11.77
N GLN A 22 5.15 10.39 -11.37
CA GLN A 22 5.32 11.18 -10.14
C GLN A 22 5.12 10.32 -8.89
N ASP A 23 4.16 9.41 -8.91
CA ASP A 23 3.94 8.47 -7.79
C ASP A 23 5.15 7.53 -7.62
N GLU A 24 5.70 7.01 -8.73
CA GLU A 24 6.90 6.15 -8.70
C GLU A 24 8.12 6.88 -8.12
N ILE A 25 8.39 8.11 -8.55
CA ILE A 25 9.45 8.96 -7.98
C ILE A 25 9.18 9.20 -6.49
N GLY A 26 7.94 9.54 -6.13
CA GLY A 26 7.54 9.72 -4.74
C GLY A 26 7.76 8.49 -3.88
N ILE A 27 7.57 7.28 -4.40
CA ILE A 27 7.80 6.02 -3.66
C ILE A 27 9.30 5.79 -3.43
N LEU A 28 10.14 6.14 -4.41
CA LEU A 28 11.60 6.07 -4.28
C LEU A 28 12.12 7.07 -3.24
N ASP A 29 11.55 8.28 -3.23
CA ASP A 29 11.91 9.36 -2.31
C ASP A 29 11.24 9.25 -0.93
N GLY A 30 10.28 8.32 -0.77
CA GLY A 30 9.53 8.13 0.48
C GLY A 30 8.45 9.18 0.76
N ASN A 31 8.02 9.93 -0.27
CA ASN A 31 7.06 11.03 -0.18
C ASN A 31 5.72 10.76 -0.89
N CYS A 32 5.46 9.52 -1.32
CA CYS A 32 4.18 9.15 -1.93
C CYS A 32 3.11 8.91 -0.86
N SER A 33 1.99 9.65 -0.93
CA SER A 33 0.89 9.53 0.02
C SER A 33 -0.48 9.72 -0.63
N PHE A 34 -1.48 9.06 -0.04
CA PHE A 34 -2.85 9.03 -0.52
C PHE A 34 -3.85 9.25 0.62
N ASN A 35 -4.88 10.04 0.37
CA ASN A 35 -6.02 10.18 1.25
C ASN A 35 -6.91 8.93 1.13
N VAL A 36 -7.14 8.23 2.23
CA VAL A 36 -7.92 6.99 2.24
C VAL A 36 -8.78 6.88 3.50
N GLY A 37 -9.76 5.98 3.48
CA GLY A 37 -10.46 5.50 4.65
C GLY A 37 -9.95 4.12 5.06
N TYR A 38 -9.49 3.94 6.29
CA TYR A 38 -9.10 2.62 6.80
C TYR A 38 -10.28 1.97 7.53
N LEU A 39 -10.77 0.82 7.04
CA LEU A 39 -11.89 0.11 7.69
C LEU A 39 -11.42 -0.91 8.75
N GLY A 40 -10.24 -1.49 8.59
CA GLY A 40 -9.73 -2.51 9.50
C GLY A 40 -9.07 -3.66 8.77
N CYS A 41 -8.92 -4.78 9.48
CA CYS A 41 -8.39 -6.02 8.96
C CYS A 41 -9.22 -7.23 9.40
N VAL A 42 -9.23 -8.27 8.59
CA VAL A 42 -9.85 -9.57 8.87
C VAL A 42 -8.85 -10.69 8.64
N GLU A 43 -9.03 -11.81 9.34
CA GLU A 43 -8.22 -13.00 9.08
C GLU A 43 -8.66 -13.69 7.78
N VAL A 44 -7.72 -14.23 7.02
CA VAL A 44 -7.97 -14.92 5.75
C VAL A 44 -7.24 -16.26 5.69
N SER A 45 -7.87 -17.28 5.11
CA SER A 45 -7.27 -18.60 4.92
C SER A 45 -6.34 -18.65 3.70
N GLU A 46 -6.80 -18.10 2.57
CA GLU A 46 -6.07 -18.07 1.30
C GLU A 46 -5.73 -16.63 0.89
N PRO A 47 -4.54 -16.13 1.26
CA PRO A 47 -4.20 -14.71 1.14
C PRO A 47 -3.95 -14.20 -0.28
N THR A 48 -3.80 -15.10 -1.26
CA THR A 48 -3.61 -14.77 -2.68
C THR A 48 -4.87 -14.99 -3.52
N ASN A 49 -5.93 -15.54 -2.92
CA ASN A 49 -7.18 -15.82 -3.61
C ASN A 49 -8.14 -14.63 -3.42
N SER A 50 -8.26 -13.78 -4.43
CA SER A 50 -9.10 -12.57 -4.39
C SER A 50 -10.54 -12.86 -3.95
N LYS A 51 -11.10 -13.98 -4.41
CA LYS A 51 -12.49 -14.34 -4.10
C LYS A 51 -12.67 -14.60 -2.60
N ILE A 52 -11.76 -15.38 -2.01
CA ILE A 52 -11.78 -15.72 -0.58
C ILE A 52 -11.47 -14.50 0.28
N CYS A 53 -10.49 -13.69 -0.14
CA CYS A 53 -10.18 -12.41 0.53
C CYS A 53 -11.42 -11.52 0.60
N ARG A 54 -12.15 -11.40 -0.52
CA ARG A 54 -13.36 -10.59 -0.63
C ARG A 54 -14.51 -11.11 0.23
N GLU A 55 -14.71 -12.43 0.24
CA GLU A 55 -15.71 -13.05 1.10
C GLU A 55 -15.40 -12.82 2.59
N SER A 56 -14.12 -12.82 2.97
CA SER A 56 -13.67 -12.65 4.36
C SER A 56 -13.98 -11.26 4.94
N PHE A 57 -13.90 -10.19 4.14
CA PHE A 57 -14.27 -8.84 4.58
C PHE A 57 -15.65 -8.38 4.11
N ALA A 58 -16.45 -9.24 3.47
CA ALA A 58 -17.74 -8.86 2.89
C ALA A 58 -18.67 -8.23 3.93
N LYS A 59 -18.75 -8.81 5.14
CA LYS A 59 -19.56 -8.28 6.24
C LYS A 59 -19.11 -6.88 6.66
N LEU A 60 -17.81 -6.68 6.88
CA LEU A 60 -17.23 -5.38 7.26
C LEU A 60 -17.51 -4.31 6.20
N TYR A 61 -17.41 -4.69 4.93
CA TYR A 61 -17.72 -3.78 3.83
C TYR A 61 -19.22 -3.45 3.72
N GLN A 62 -20.10 -4.41 3.99
CA GLN A 62 -21.55 -4.16 4.05
C GLN A 62 -21.91 -3.22 5.20
N GLU A 63 -21.32 -3.38 6.38
CA GLU A 63 -21.50 -2.46 7.52
C GLU A 63 -21.04 -1.04 7.19
N TYR A 64 -19.99 -0.90 6.39
CA TYR A 64 -19.56 0.40 5.85
C TYR A 64 -20.62 1.00 4.91
N LYS A 65 -21.13 0.21 3.96
CA LYS A 65 -22.14 0.69 3.00
C LYS A 65 -23.47 1.06 3.66
N THR A 66 -23.85 0.39 4.74
CA THR A 66 -25.08 0.69 5.50
C THR A 66 -24.88 1.81 6.54
N GLY A 67 -23.65 2.32 6.69
CA GLY A 67 -23.35 3.41 7.63
C GLY A 67 -23.26 2.98 9.09
N ILE A 68 -23.22 1.68 9.38
CA ILE A 68 -23.02 1.13 10.72
C ILE A 68 -21.55 1.29 11.14
N SER A 69 -20.64 1.08 10.19
CA SER A 69 -19.19 1.23 10.38
C SER A 69 -18.68 2.43 9.58
N HIS A 70 -17.79 3.22 10.19
CA HIS A 70 -17.18 4.37 9.54
C HIS A 70 -15.67 4.15 9.39
N PRO A 71 -15.10 4.34 8.19
CA PRO A 71 -13.66 4.20 8.00
C PRO A 71 -12.92 5.33 8.71
N ASN A 72 -11.80 4.99 9.35
CA ASN A 72 -10.91 5.98 9.93
C ASN A 72 -10.32 6.83 8.80
N SER A 73 -10.59 8.13 8.82
CA SER A 73 -10.02 9.04 7.83
C SER A 73 -8.50 9.10 8.00
N ALA A 74 -7.77 8.60 7.02
CA ALA A 74 -6.34 8.33 7.14
C ALA A 74 -5.55 8.77 5.90
N ILE A 75 -4.23 8.81 6.06
CA ILE A 75 -3.25 9.00 4.99
C ILE A 75 -2.45 7.71 4.90
N LEU A 76 -2.50 7.07 3.73
CA LEU A 76 -1.66 5.94 3.39
C LEU A 76 -0.39 6.45 2.72
N TRP A 77 0.75 6.23 3.36
CA TRP A 77 2.07 6.46 2.81
C TRP A 77 2.58 5.16 2.19
N ILE A 78 3.07 5.25 0.97
CA ILE A 78 3.64 4.12 0.24
C ILE A 78 5.11 4.41 0.00
N THR A 79 5.95 3.51 0.51
CA THR A 79 7.40 3.57 0.33
C THR A 79 7.90 2.24 -0.19
N GLY A 80 9.14 2.17 -0.67
CA GLY A 80 9.76 0.90 -1.02
C GLY A 80 10.14 0.00 0.17
N TYR A 81 9.69 0.32 1.39
CA TYR A 81 9.99 -0.42 2.63
C TYR A 81 8.73 -0.81 3.40
N GLU A 82 7.77 0.10 3.50
CA GLU A 82 6.53 -0.09 4.25
C GLU A 82 5.32 0.63 3.64
N LEU A 83 4.14 0.10 3.95
CA LEU A 83 2.84 0.76 3.86
C LEU A 83 2.50 1.31 5.25
N ARG A 84 2.36 2.62 5.36
CA ARG A 84 2.12 3.29 6.64
C ARG A 84 0.79 4.03 6.61
N ILE A 85 -0.11 3.70 7.53
CA ILE A 85 -1.41 4.36 7.66
C ILE A 85 -1.38 5.26 8.89
N VAL A 86 -1.66 6.56 8.68
CA VAL A 86 -1.67 7.59 9.73
C VAL A 86 -3.04 8.24 9.78
N GLU A 87 -3.63 8.39 10.97
CA GLU A 87 -4.92 9.05 11.11
C GLU A 87 -4.82 10.55 10.76
N LYS A 88 -5.76 11.07 9.96
CA LYS A 88 -5.71 12.47 9.49
C LYS A 88 -5.81 13.49 10.63
N LYS A 89 -6.63 13.22 11.65
CA LYS A 89 -6.94 14.17 12.72
C LYS A 89 -5.86 14.18 13.80
N SER A 90 -5.60 13.05 14.45
CA SER A 90 -4.62 12.97 15.54
C SER A 90 -3.17 12.91 15.06
N LYS A 91 -2.94 12.57 13.78
CA LYS A 91 -1.62 12.22 13.24
C LYS A 91 -0.98 11.00 13.90
N ASN A 92 -1.76 10.19 14.62
CA ASN A 92 -1.29 8.95 15.20
C ASN A 92 -1.06 7.89 14.12
N LEU A 93 0.00 7.12 14.30
CA LEU A 93 0.25 5.92 13.51
C LEU A 93 -0.83 4.88 13.81
N ILE A 94 -1.55 4.44 12.78
CA ILE A 94 -2.53 3.34 12.89
C ILE A 94 -1.81 2.02 12.67
N LEU A 95 -1.07 1.89 11.56
CA LEU A 95 -0.30 0.69 11.25
C LEU A 95 0.90 1.03 10.36
N ALA A 96 1.99 0.29 10.54
CA ALA A 96 3.14 0.27 9.64
C ALA A 96 3.43 -1.18 9.23
N GLN A 97 3.17 -1.50 7.96
CA GLN A 97 3.33 -2.84 7.42
C GLN A 97 4.53 -2.87 6.49
N THR A 98 5.54 -3.67 6.82
CA THR A 98 6.69 -3.88 5.94
C THR A 98 6.24 -4.52 4.63
N ILE A 99 6.77 -4.03 3.50
CA ILE A 99 6.42 -4.53 2.16
C ILE A 99 6.78 -6.00 2.01
N GLU A 100 7.86 -6.47 2.66
CA GLU A 100 8.27 -7.89 2.64
C GLU A 100 7.20 -8.85 3.19
N ASN A 101 6.34 -8.36 4.08
CA ASN A 101 5.26 -9.16 4.66
C ASN A 101 3.96 -9.08 3.86
N VAL A 102 3.82 -8.10 2.95
CA VAL A 102 2.65 -7.99 2.08
C VAL A 102 2.86 -8.90 0.88
N ILE A 103 1.89 -9.76 0.58
CA ILE A 103 2.04 -10.79 -0.47
C ILE A 103 1.02 -10.66 -1.60
N PHE A 104 -0.05 -9.93 -1.37
CA PHE A 104 -1.10 -9.74 -2.36
C PHE A 104 -1.75 -8.36 -2.20
N CYS A 105 -2.12 -7.73 -3.31
CA CYS A 105 -2.86 -6.48 -3.35
C CYS A 105 -3.79 -6.50 -4.55
N ALA A 106 -5.05 -6.15 -4.34
CA ALA A 106 -6.04 -6.12 -5.40
C ALA A 106 -7.07 -5.00 -5.19
N SER A 107 -7.53 -4.46 -6.31
CA SER A 107 -8.76 -3.68 -6.45
C SER A 107 -9.82 -4.59 -7.05
N THR A 108 -11.10 -4.32 -6.74
CA THR A 108 -12.19 -5.12 -7.29
C THR A 108 -12.85 -4.37 -8.45
N ALA A 109 -13.13 -5.06 -9.55
CA ALA A 109 -13.70 -4.44 -10.75
C ALA A 109 -15.15 -3.95 -10.56
N ASP A 110 -15.88 -4.56 -9.64
CA ASP A 110 -17.24 -4.16 -9.22
C ASP A 110 -17.20 -2.93 -8.27
N ASN A 111 -16.18 -2.83 -7.42
CA ASN A 111 -16.04 -1.81 -6.39
C ASN A 111 -14.76 -0.98 -6.58
N THR A 112 -14.86 0.10 -7.35
CA THR A 112 -13.74 1.01 -7.64
C THR A 112 -13.30 1.86 -6.44
N ASP A 113 -14.10 1.88 -5.37
CA ASP A 113 -13.81 2.53 -4.09
C ASP A 113 -13.08 1.61 -3.11
N GLN A 114 -12.75 0.39 -3.50
CA GLN A 114 -12.19 -0.62 -2.60
C GLN A 114 -10.81 -1.10 -3.04
N LEU A 115 -9.86 -1.03 -2.10
CA LEU A 115 -8.56 -1.68 -2.20
C LEU A 115 -8.36 -2.58 -0.98
N PHE A 116 -7.83 -3.77 -1.20
CA PHE A 116 -7.35 -4.61 -0.11
C PHE A 116 -5.97 -5.17 -0.40
N TYR A 117 -5.23 -5.43 0.66
CA TYR A 117 -3.97 -6.16 0.60
C TYR A 117 -3.90 -7.19 1.71
N THR A 118 -3.14 -8.25 1.50
CA THR A 118 -2.90 -9.27 2.52
C THR A 118 -1.47 -9.23 3.00
N SER A 119 -1.28 -9.40 4.30
CA SER A 119 0.05 -9.49 4.91
C SER A 119 0.16 -10.65 5.89
N ARG A 120 1.40 -11.12 6.05
CA ARG A 120 1.74 -12.14 7.05
C ARG A 120 1.83 -11.51 8.42
N ASP A 121 1.02 -12.00 9.36
CA ASP A 121 1.17 -11.73 10.78
C ASP A 121 1.97 -12.86 11.43
N SER A 122 3.30 -12.70 11.44
CA SER A 122 4.22 -13.70 11.98
C SER A 122 4.04 -13.96 13.47
N ARG A 123 3.52 -12.98 14.23
CA ARG A 123 3.33 -13.11 15.68
C ARG A 123 2.22 -14.11 16.01
N ASN A 124 1.14 -14.08 15.24
CA ASN A 124 -0.04 -14.92 15.47
C ASN A 124 -0.19 -16.05 14.45
N ASN A 125 0.83 -16.27 13.60
CA ASN A 125 0.86 -17.31 12.57
C ASN A 125 -0.36 -17.31 11.62
N ARG A 126 -0.86 -16.12 11.28
CA ARG A 126 -2.08 -15.95 10.48
C ARG A 126 -1.87 -15.00 9.31
N TRP A 127 -2.83 -14.97 8.40
CA TRP A 127 -2.87 -13.99 7.33
C TRP A 127 -3.95 -12.98 7.60
N LEU A 128 -3.62 -11.70 7.43
CA LEU A 128 -4.56 -10.61 7.61
C LEU A 128 -4.81 -9.92 6.28
N CYS A 129 -6.07 -9.67 5.97
CA CYS A 129 -6.52 -8.88 4.85
C CYS A 129 -6.95 -7.51 5.36
N TYR A 130 -6.27 -6.45 4.89
CA TYR A 130 -6.52 -5.07 5.29
C TYR A 130 -7.39 -4.39 4.25
N LEU A 131 -8.42 -3.71 4.71
CA LEU A 131 -9.41 -3.07 3.85
C LEU A 131 -9.27 -1.55 3.88
N ILE A 132 -9.08 -0.98 2.70
CA ILE A 132 -8.94 0.44 2.44
C ILE A 132 -10.04 0.91 1.50
N ILE A 133 -10.69 2.00 1.88
CA ILE A 133 -11.67 2.72 1.09
C ILE A 133 -10.99 3.90 0.40
N VAL A 134 -11.19 4.00 -0.91
CA VAL A 134 -10.66 5.03 -1.77
C VAL A 134 -11.79 5.98 -2.15
N THR A 135 -11.64 7.26 -1.83
CA THR A 135 -12.69 8.27 -2.07
C THR A 135 -12.36 9.25 -3.19
N ASP A 136 -11.09 9.62 -3.32
CA ASP A 136 -10.67 10.80 -4.10
C ASP A 136 -10.01 10.45 -5.45
N PHE A 137 -9.79 9.16 -5.74
CA PHE A 137 -9.09 8.68 -6.93
C PHE A 137 -9.45 7.22 -7.24
N SER A 138 -9.00 6.69 -8.38
CA SER A 138 -9.22 5.27 -8.73
C SER A 138 -8.38 4.33 -7.85
N SER A 139 -9.01 3.26 -7.32
CA SER A 139 -8.31 2.16 -6.64
C SER A 139 -7.15 1.58 -7.45
N ASP A 140 -7.21 1.63 -8.78
CA ASP A 140 -6.17 1.11 -9.67
C ASP A 140 -4.86 1.90 -9.58
N ARG A 141 -4.94 3.22 -9.33
CA ARG A 141 -3.75 4.05 -9.10
C ARG A 141 -3.00 3.56 -7.86
N LEU A 142 -3.75 3.23 -6.81
CA LEU A 142 -3.21 2.74 -5.56
C LEU A 142 -2.64 1.32 -5.69
N CYS A 143 -3.34 0.42 -6.38
CA CYS A 143 -2.81 -0.90 -6.77
C CYS A 143 -1.48 -0.79 -7.51
N ARG A 144 -1.37 0.13 -8.49
CA ARG A 144 -0.12 0.36 -9.23
C ARG A 144 1.00 0.89 -8.34
N ALA A 145 0.70 1.84 -7.44
CA ALA A 145 1.67 2.38 -6.48
C ALA A 145 2.21 1.27 -5.56
N VAL A 146 1.33 0.44 -4.98
CA VAL A 146 1.72 -0.72 -4.17
C VAL A 146 2.54 -1.73 -5.01
N GLY A 147 2.11 -1.99 -6.24
CA GLY A 147 2.84 -2.82 -7.20
C GLY A 147 4.25 -2.33 -7.49
N PHE A 148 4.44 -1.01 -7.61
CA PHE A 148 5.75 -0.41 -7.76
C PHE A 148 6.60 -0.56 -6.49
N ALA A 149 6.02 -0.34 -5.31
CA ALA A 149 6.70 -0.57 -4.04
C ALA A 149 7.20 -2.02 -3.90
N PHE A 150 6.42 -3.02 -4.35
CA PHE A 150 6.86 -4.41 -4.42
C PHE A 150 8.09 -4.60 -5.31
N LYS A 151 8.09 -4.03 -6.52
CA LYS A 151 9.24 -4.10 -7.43
C LYS A 151 10.49 -3.50 -6.80
N VAL A 152 10.36 -2.36 -6.11
CA VAL A 152 11.47 -1.71 -5.40
C VAL A 152 11.99 -2.58 -4.27
N CYS A 153 11.09 -3.14 -3.45
CA CYS A 153 11.45 -4.03 -2.34
C CYS A 153 12.17 -5.29 -2.86
N LEU A 154 11.64 -5.93 -3.90
CA LEU A 154 12.24 -7.12 -4.51
C LEU A 154 13.64 -6.82 -5.04
N ARG A 155 13.82 -5.71 -5.77
CA ARG A 155 15.14 -5.31 -6.30
C ARG A 155 16.17 -5.11 -5.18
N ARG A 156 15.78 -4.47 -4.08
CA ARG A 156 16.66 -4.28 -2.90
C ARG A 156 17.03 -5.61 -2.26
N LYS A 157 16.07 -6.52 -2.12
CA LYS A 157 16.29 -7.87 -1.60
C LYS A 157 17.27 -8.64 -2.50
N THR A 158 17.09 -8.61 -3.81
CA THR A 158 18.02 -9.25 -4.76
C THR A 158 19.44 -8.69 -4.68
N ILE A 159 19.62 -7.37 -4.48
CA ILE A 159 20.97 -6.77 -4.32
C ILE A 159 21.62 -7.24 -3.01
N ARG A 160 20.84 -7.28 -1.92
CA ARG A 160 21.30 -7.75 -0.60
C ARG A 160 21.68 -9.22 -0.61
N GLU A 161 20.96 -10.06 -1.36
CA GLU A 161 21.19 -11.50 -1.44
C GLU A 161 22.22 -11.88 -2.53
N GLY A 162 22.24 -11.16 -3.66
CA GLY A 162 23.15 -11.39 -4.79
C GLY A 162 24.58 -10.88 -4.59
N SER A 163 24.86 -10.15 -3.51
CA SER A 163 26.22 -9.81 -3.09
C SER A 163 26.89 -10.91 -2.25
N ALA A 164 26.16 -11.97 -1.88
CA ALA A 164 26.69 -13.08 -1.08
C ALA A 164 27.29 -14.25 -1.90
N THR A 165 27.18 -14.27 -3.24
CA THR A 165 27.58 -15.42 -4.08
C THR A 165 28.82 -15.21 -4.96
N ASN A 166 29.57 -14.12 -4.84
CA ASN A 166 30.72 -13.83 -5.73
C ASN A 166 32.10 -13.79 -5.03
N THR A 167 32.47 -14.78 -4.19
CA THR A 167 33.85 -14.85 -3.63
C THR A 167 34.55 -16.22 -3.64
N THR A 168 34.05 -17.26 -4.32
CA THR A 168 34.79 -18.54 -4.43
C THR A 168 34.40 -19.17 -5.77
N THR A 169 35.25 -19.40 -6.77
CA THR A 169 36.63 -19.89 -6.76
C THR A 169 37.24 -19.55 -8.13
N SER A 170 38.28 -18.71 -8.18
CA SER A 170 39.16 -18.63 -9.36
C SER A 170 40.28 -19.64 -9.14
N THR A 171 40.04 -20.91 -9.44
CA THR A 171 41.14 -21.88 -9.57
C THR A 171 41.65 -21.78 -11.00
N ARG A 172 42.79 -21.11 -11.13
CA ARG A 172 43.62 -21.05 -12.34
C ARG A 172 43.80 -22.45 -12.93
N SER A 173 43.47 -22.58 -14.20
CA SER A 173 43.97 -23.61 -15.09
C SER A 173 45.49 -23.50 -15.21
N ILE A 174 46.23 -24.57 -14.88
CA ILE A 174 47.60 -24.80 -15.37
C ILE A 174 47.80 -26.32 -15.48
N GLY A 175 48.24 -26.77 -16.66
CA GLY A 175 48.91 -28.06 -16.87
C GLY A 175 48.11 -29.05 -17.67
#